data_AF-A0A7C8ACL2-F1
#
_entry.id   AF-A0A7C8ACL2-F1
#
_cell.length_a   1.000
_cell.length_b   1.000
_cell.length_c   1.000
_cell.angle_alpha   90.00
_cell.angle_beta   90.00
_cell.angle_gamma   90.00
#
_symmetry.space_group_name_H-M   'P 1'
#
loop_
_entity.id
_entity.type
_entity.pdbx_description
1 polymer ?
#
loop_
_entity_poly.entity_id
_entity_poly.type
_entity_poly.pdbx_seq_one_letter_code
_entity_poly.pdbx_strand_id
1 'polypeptide(L)'
;MKAADRGIPLSALIRAHYRSQALLSVTAIGFLTVYLYAFNLSAYLSVIPGYDKFMTISGIAGLVIFLVHLAVIWFWSRSIYQIIFGVKVSRAHFIKGQLSFTSVILIPWFLISTVTDLLQFIKTPSFMTTDFGQILLIAFTLVGFVLFGPWLIIRMWGCKPLPQDNVKAELERFCNDHDFRTGGLLLWSVFGTEMLTAGVVGILPGLRYILITPGLLKTLDIAELKAVVAHEMGHVRKKHLLLFVLLLILFILLTYDLSDTLTLLALSNRTIFNWYAAPGDFATSLVSMLSALPVIVLMILYFRFIFGYFLRNSERQADLYAMELVGDPQPLISSLEKIAFHSGRIEDLPSWHHYSIRQRIEFLAEAFKNRKLIRRHNRKLYGSALIFVAAISGLLFVNWRANEAGLTSDLRSEVQLRILERGISKEPGNVEYLAAYGGLLYEKGRYSEAESVLRAALMHDPENTSVLNNLAWLYATGPSPFRNPQDALNLALKAVALSPAPDILDTLAEAYYINGRYADALSTINEAISGGGPQQSYFLKQKEKFEKALRGEFRST
;
A
#
# COMPACT_ATOMS: atom_id res chain seq x y z
N MET A 1 -15.03 39.22 -15.07
CA MET A 1 -15.52 40.61 -14.96
C MET A 1 -16.20 40.90 -13.62
N LYS A 2 -17.28 40.20 -13.19
CA LYS A 2 -17.97 40.48 -11.91
C LYS A 2 -17.16 40.34 -10.58
N ALA A 3 -15.93 39.79 -10.60
CA ALA A 3 -15.11 39.62 -9.39
C ALA A 3 -14.22 40.84 -9.10
N ALA A 4 -13.73 41.53 -10.14
CA ALA A 4 -12.96 42.76 -10.01
C ALA A 4 -13.85 43.91 -9.53
N ASP A 5 -15.09 43.99 -10.03
CA ASP A 5 -16.09 44.98 -9.63
C ASP A 5 -16.59 44.80 -8.18
N ARG A 6 -16.30 43.67 -7.54
CA ARG A 6 -16.69 43.35 -6.15
C ARG A 6 -15.53 43.44 -5.15
N GLY A 7 -14.35 43.90 -5.58
CA GLY A 7 -13.18 44.02 -4.70
C GLY A 7 -12.62 42.70 -4.17
N ILE A 8 -12.96 41.56 -4.78
CA ILE A 8 -12.46 40.25 -4.33
C ILE A 8 -11.02 40.10 -4.85
N PRO A 9 -10.01 39.90 -3.97
CA PRO A 9 -8.64 39.73 -4.41
C PRO A 9 -8.50 38.46 -5.27
N LEU A 10 -7.76 38.55 -6.38
CA LEU A 10 -7.50 37.44 -7.30
C LEU A 10 -7.00 36.17 -6.57
N SER A 11 -6.20 36.38 -5.52
CA SER A 11 -5.70 35.33 -4.63
C SER A 11 -6.81 34.50 -3.97
N ALA A 12 -7.90 35.14 -3.55
CA ALA A 12 -9.04 34.46 -2.95
C ALA A 12 -9.83 33.66 -4.00
N LEU A 13 -9.95 34.19 -5.22
CA LEU A 13 -10.60 33.49 -6.33
C LEU A 13 -9.80 32.23 -6.74
N ILE A 14 -8.48 32.35 -6.84
CA ILE A 14 -7.56 31.23 -7.12
C ILE A 14 -7.70 30.15 -6.04
N ARG A 15 -7.64 30.53 -4.75
CA ARG A 15 -7.79 29.58 -3.64
C ARG A 15 -9.15 28.90 -3.65
N ALA A 16 -10.23 29.64 -3.86
CA ALA A 16 -11.58 29.09 -3.93
C ALA A 16 -11.71 28.10 -5.10
N HIS A 17 -11.18 28.45 -6.27
CA HIS A 17 -11.19 27.59 -7.45
C HIS A 17 -10.49 26.24 -7.19
N TYR A 18 -9.24 26.27 -6.71
CA TYR A 18 -8.50 25.04 -6.42
C TYR A 18 -9.13 24.23 -5.30
N ARG A 19 -9.65 24.88 -4.25
CA ARG A 19 -10.36 24.18 -3.15
C ARG A 19 -11.63 23.49 -3.66
N SER A 20 -12.43 24.15 -4.48
CA SER A 20 -13.64 23.56 -5.07
C SER A 20 -13.29 22.42 -6.00
N GLN A 21 -12.27 22.57 -6.85
CA GLN A 21 -11.83 21.49 -7.73
C GLN A 21 -11.32 20.28 -6.95
N ALA A 22 -10.56 20.49 -5.87
CA ALA A 22 -10.10 19.41 -5.00
C ALA A 22 -11.28 18.71 -4.31
N LEU A 23 -12.22 19.47 -3.74
CA LEU A 23 -13.41 18.91 -3.08
C LEU A 23 -14.24 18.08 -4.06
N LEU A 24 -14.53 18.61 -5.25
CA LEU A 24 -15.28 17.90 -6.29
C LEU A 24 -14.55 16.64 -6.78
N SER A 25 -13.21 16.69 -6.87
CA SER A 25 -12.41 15.51 -7.25
C SER A 25 -12.49 14.42 -6.17
N VAL A 26 -12.50 14.79 -4.89
CA VAL A 26 -12.74 13.85 -3.78
C VAL A 26 -14.18 13.31 -3.83
N THR A 27 -15.16 14.16 -4.13
CA THR A 27 -16.56 13.72 -4.30
C THR A 27 -16.70 12.75 -5.48
N ALA A 28 -15.93 12.91 -6.56
CA ALA A 28 -15.91 11.96 -7.68
C ALA A 28 -15.44 10.56 -7.26
N ILE A 29 -14.50 10.45 -6.32
CA ILE A 29 -14.11 9.17 -5.71
C ILE A 29 -15.27 8.58 -4.90
N GLY A 30 -15.99 9.43 -4.17
CA GLY A 30 -17.21 9.03 -3.45
C GLY A 30 -18.28 8.47 -4.39
N PHE A 31 -18.53 9.12 -5.53
CA PHE A 31 -19.46 8.61 -6.54
C PHE A 31 -19.00 7.28 -7.15
N LEU A 32 -17.70 7.14 -7.47
CA LEU A 32 -17.16 5.86 -7.94
C LEU A 32 -17.40 4.73 -6.93
N THR A 33 -17.18 5.02 -5.64
CA THR A 33 -17.43 4.09 -4.54
C THR A 33 -18.90 3.66 -4.50
N VAL A 34 -19.83 4.62 -4.65
CA VAL A 34 -21.27 4.34 -4.73
C VAL A 34 -21.60 3.48 -5.95
N TYR A 35 -21.04 3.75 -7.13
CA TYR A 35 -21.28 2.90 -8.31
C TYR A 35 -20.79 1.48 -8.10
N LEU A 36 -19.58 1.31 -7.58
CA LEU A 36 -18.99 0.00 -7.34
C LEU A 36 -19.82 -0.82 -6.37
N TYR A 37 -20.25 -0.24 -5.24
CA TYR A 37 -20.83 -1.01 -4.14
C TYR A 37 -22.35 -0.93 -4.04
N ALA A 38 -22.98 0.23 -4.29
CA ALA A 38 -24.43 0.36 -4.21
C ALA A 38 -25.13 -0.13 -5.48
N PHE A 39 -24.49 0.02 -6.65
CA PHE A 39 -25.07 -0.37 -7.94
C PHE A 39 -24.43 -1.61 -8.55
N ASN A 40 -23.48 -2.26 -7.85
CA ASN A 40 -22.73 -3.41 -8.36
C ASN A 40 -22.20 -3.20 -9.78
N LEU A 41 -21.54 -2.06 -10.02
CA LEU A 41 -20.98 -1.70 -11.32
C LEU A 41 -20.09 -2.80 -11.92
N SER A 42 -19.41 -3.59 -11.06
CA SER A 42 -18.57 -4.71 -11.50
C SER A 42 -19.32 -5.75 -12.31
N ALA A 43 -20.57 -6.06 -11.94
CA ALA A 43 -21.42 -7.00 -12.67
C ALA A 43 -21.73 -6.49 -14.09
N TYR A 44 -21.96 -5.19 -14.27
CA TYR A 44 -22.21 -4.60 -15.59
C TYR A 44 -20.94 -4.57 -16.46
N LEU A 45 -19.78 -4.34 -15.85
CA LEU A 45 -18.51 -4.30 -16.57
C LEU A 45 -17.98 -5.70 -16.94
N SER A 46 -18.45 -6.77 -16.29
CA SER A 46 -18.09 -8.16 -16.62
C SER A 46 -18.41 -8.56 -18.07
N VAL A 47 -19.31 -7.83 -18.74
CA VAL A 47 -19.64 -8.02 -20.17
C VAL A 47 -18.44 -7.69 -21.07
N ILE A 48 -17.48 -6.90 -20.59
CA ILE A 48 -16.27 -6.54 -21.35
C ILE A 48 -15.37 -7.79 -21.50
N PRO A 49 -14.99 -8.18 -22.73
CA PRO A 49 -14.13 -9.34 -22.95
C PRO A 49 -12.83 -9.27 -22.15
N GLY A 50 -12.59 -10.29 -21.33
CA GLY A 50 -11.38 -10.39 -20.50
C GLY A 50 -11.41 -9.60 -19.19
N TYR A 51 -12.53 -8.98 -18.83
CA TYR A 51 -12.69 -8.24 -17.56
C TYR A 51 -12.36 -9.12 -16.33
N ASP A 52 -12.94 -10.32 -16.27
CA ASP A 52 -12.70 -11.25 -15.14
C ASP A 52 -11.36 -11.98 -15.23
N LYS A 53 -10.66 -11.89 -16.36
CA LYS A 53 -9.39 -12.59 -16.61
C LYS A 53 -8.17 -11.71 -16.35
N PHE A 54 -8.24 -10.43 -16.71
CA PHE A 54 -7.10 -9.53 -16.70
C PHE A 54 -7.32 -8.36 -15.74
N MET A 55 -6.38 -8.20 -14.80
CA MET A 55 -6.41 -7.10 -13.82
C MET A 55 -6.36 -5.74 -14.52
N THR A 56 -5.64 -5.66 -15.62
CA THR A 56 -5.48 -4.42 -16.40
C THR A 56 -6.81 -3.98 -17.02
N ILE A 57 -7.59 -4.91 -17.58
CA ILE A 57 -8.87 -4.58 -18.23
C ILE A 57 -9.89 -4.13 -17.19
N SER A 58 -10.02 -4.88 -16.09
CA SER A 58 -10.96 -4.52 -15.01
C SER A 58 -10.61 -3.18 -14.38
N GLY A 59 -9.33 -2.95 -14.08
CA GLY A 59 -8.87 -1.68 -13.52
C GLY A 59 -9.07 -0.49 -14.47
N ILE A 60 -8.79 -0.64 -15.78
CA ILE A 60 -9.01 0.43 -16.77
C ILE A 60 -10.49 0.77 -16.88
N ALA A 61 -11.38 -0.24 -16.90
CA ALA A 61 -12.81 -0.01 -17.00
C ALA A 61 -13.33 0.87 -15.85
N GLY A 62 -12.93 0.57 -14.60
CA GLY A 62 -13.26 1.41 -13.44
C GLY A 62 -12.62 2.80 -13.51
N LEU A 63 -11.36 2.88 -13.93
CA LEU A 63 -10.61 4.13 -14.03
C LEU A 63 -11.19 5.08 -15.08
N VAL A 64 -11.67 4.57 -16.22
CA VAL A 64 -12.30 5.38 -17.27
C VAL A 64 -13.52 6.11 -16.71
N ILE A 65 -14.33 5.44 -15.89
CA ILE A 65 -15.50 6.06 -15.24
C ILE A 65 -15.06 7.21 -14.33
N PHE A 66 -14.01 7.00 -13.53
CA PHE A 66 -13.46 8.08 -12.71
C PHE A 66 -12.93 9.26 -13.53
N LEU A 67 -12.19 8.99 -14.62
CA LEU A 67 -11.68 10.03 -15.52
C LEU A 67 -12.80 10.80 -16.21
N VAL A 68 -13.95 10.17 -16.51
CA VAL A 68 -15.14 10.86 -17.03
C VAL A 68 -15.68 11.86 -16.01
N HIS A 69 -15.74 11.50 -14.72
CA HIS A 69 -16.16 12.44 -13.67
C HIS A 69 -15.22 13.63 -13.57
N LEU A 70 -13.92 13.40 -13.60
CA LEU A 70 -12.93 14.47 -13.61
C LEU A 70 -13.06 15.36 -14.86
N ALA A 71 -13.32 14.77 -16.04
CA ALA A 71 -13.54 15.51 -17.27
C ALA A 71 -14.77 16.43 -17.18
N VAL A 72 -15.86 16.01 -16.54
CA VAL A 72 -17.03 16.86 -16.28
C VAL A 72 -16.65 18.03 -15.37
N ILE A 73 -15.90 17.79 -14.29
CA ILE A 73 -15.41 18.85 -13.39
C ILE A 73 -14.55 19.85 -14.19
N TRP A 74 -13.62 19.36 -15.01
CA TRP A 74 -12.74 20.20 -15.82
C TRP A 74 -13.48 20.97 -16.91
N PHE A 75 -14.54 20.39 -17.49
CA PHE A 75 -15.39 21.06 -18.48
C PHE A 75 -15.96 22.37 -17.94
N TRP A 76 -16.45 22.35 -16.69
CA TRP A 76 -16.99 23.54 -16.02
C TRP A 76 -15.90 24.43 -15.41
N SER A 77 -14.83 23.84 -14.88
CA SER A 77 -13.67 24.54 -14.31
C SER A 77 -12.99 25.47 -15.33
N ARG A 78 -12.95 25.08 -16.61
CA ARG A 78 -12.32 25.85 -17.70
C ARG A 78 -12.78 27.31 -17.74
N SER A 79 -14.08 27.60 -17.60
CA SER A 79 -14.58 28.98 -17.68
C SER A 79 -14.00 29.87 -16.58
N ILE A 80 -13.85 29.33 -15.36
CA ILE A 80 -13.23 30.05 -14.23
C ILE A 80 -11.73 30.20 -14.48
N TYR A 81 -11.07 29.15 -14.98
CA TYR A 81 -9.65 29.18 -15.34
C TYR A 81 -9.33 30.31 -16.33
N GLN A 82 -10.16 30.49 -17.36
CA GLN A 82 -10.00 31.59 -18.33
C GLN A 82 -10.15 32.97 -17.70
N ILE A 83 -11.01 33.12 -16.69
CA ILE A 83 -11.19 34.39 -15.96
C ILE A 83 -9.99 34.68 -15.06
N ILE A 84 -9.47 33.66 -14.39
CA ILE A 84 -8.33 33.79 -13.46
C ILE A 84 -7.05 34.16 -14.22
N PHE A 85 -6.76 33.42 -15.29
CA PHE A 85 -5.47 33.53 -15.99
C PHE A 85 -5.55 34.38 -17.28
N GLY A 86 -6.74 34.85 -17.67
CA GLY A 86 -6.93 35.66 -18.88
C GLY A 86 -6.70 34.91 -20.20
N VAL A 87 -6.67 33.58 -20.19
CA VAL A 87 -6.27 32.78 -21.36
C VAL A 87 -7.47 32.30 -22.18
N LYS A 88 -7.35 32.34 -23.51
CA LYS A 88 -8.29 31.68 -24.44
C LYS A 88 -7.84 30.25 -24.75
N VAL A 89 -8.40 29.25 -24.05
CA VAL A 89 -8.13 27.83 -24.30
C VAL A 89 -9.43 27.12 -24.68
N SER A 90 -9.44 26.28 -25.72
CA SER A 90 -10.64 25.50 -26.08
C SER A 90 -10.93 24.42 -25.03
N ARG A 91 -12.21 24.01 -24.90
CA ARG A 91 -12.61 22.97 -23.94
C ARG A 91 -11.86 21.66 -24.15
N ALA A 92 -11.80 21.20 -25.41
CA ALA A 92 -11.12 19.97 -25.77
C ALA A 92 -9.63 20.02 -25.40
N HIS A 93 -8.95 21.14 -25.67
CA HIS A 93 -7.54 21.29 -25.33
C HIS A 93 -7.31 21.31 -23.81
N PHE A 94 -8.16 22.01 -23.05
CA PHE A 94 -8.06 22.05 -21.59
C PHE A 94 -8.26 20.67 -20.95
N ILE A 95 -9.31 19.94 -21.35
CA ILE A 95 -9.59 18.60 -20.84
C ILE A 95 -8.48 17.62 -21.23
N LYS A 96 -8.01 17.66 -22.49
CA LYS A 96 -6.88 16.84 -22.95
C LYS A 96 -5.62 17.10 -22.12
N GLY A 97 -5.31 18.37 -21.83
CA GLY A 97 -4.19 18.75 -20.97
C GLY A 97 -4.31 18.16 -19.56
N GLN A 98 -5.48 18.30 -18.93
CA GLN A 98 -5.75 17.75 -17.60
C GLN A 98 -5.68 16.21 -17.56
N LEU A 99 -6.25 15.53 -18.55
CA LEU A 99 -6.16 14.07 -18.68
C LEU A 99 -4.72 13.61 -18.87
N SER A 100 -3.98 14.25 -19.77
CA SER A 100 -2.56 13.97 -20.00
C SER A 100 -1.74 14.14 -18.71
N PHE A 101 -1.96 15.23 -17.97
CA PHE A 101 -1.29 15.45 -16.70
C PHE A 101 -1.61 14.36 -15.67
N THR A 102 -2.90 14.10 -15.47
CA THR A 102 -3.39 13.19 -14.42
C THR A 102 -3.03 11.73 -14.71
N SER A 103 -3.07 11.32 -15.98
CA SER A 103 -2.82 9.93 -16.40
C SER A 103 -1.38 9.46 -16.13
N VAL A 104 -0.41 10.37 -16.01
CA VAL A 104 0.98 10.00 -15.69
C VAL A 104 1.11 9.30 -14.35
N ILE A 105 0.29 9.67 -13.36
CA ILE A 105 0.28 9.04 -12.02
C ILE A 105 -0.14 7.57 -12.11
N LEU A 106 -0.87 7.20 -13.16
CA LEU A 106 -1.44 5.86 -13.35
C LEU A 106 -0.48 4.92 -14.09
N ILE A 107 0.60 5.43 -14.68
CA ILE A 107 1.56 4.63 -15.45
C ILE A 107 2.19 3.50 -14.62
N PRO A 108 2.69 3.73 -13.39
CA PRO A 108 3.30 2.66 -12.61
C PRO A 108 2.32 1.50 -12.36
N TRP A 109 1.08 1.82 -12.01
CA TRP A 109 0.03 0.83 -11.81
C TRP A 109 -0.27 0.06 -13.11
N PHE A 110 -0.44 0.77 -14.23
CA PHE A 110 -0.71 0.14 -15.54
C PHE A 110 0.45 -0.78 -15.99
N LEU A 111 1.70 -0.39 -15.75
CA LEU A 111 2.86 -1.24 -16.04
C LEU A 111 2.85 -2.50 -15.18
N ILE A 112 2.63 -2.37 -13.87
CA ILE A 112 2.58 -3.50 -12.95
C ILE A 112 1.44 -4.45 -13.32
N SER A 113 0.24 -3.93 -13.56
CA SER A 113 -0.92 -4.76 -13.92
C SER A 113 -0.70 -5.49 -15.25
N THR A 114 -0.16 -4.79 -16.26
CA THR A 114 0.09 -5.37 -17.58
C THR A 114 1.15 -6.46 -17.52
N VAL A 115 2.25 -6.24 -16.79
CA VAL A 115 3.29 -7.25 -16.60
C VAL A 115 2.72 -8.47 -15.88
N THR A 116 1.91 -8.27 -14.84
CA THR A 116 1.26 -9.36 -14.09
C THR A 116 0.34 -10.19 -14.98
N ASP A 117 -0.49 -9.55 -15.81
CA ASP A 117 -1.36 -10.24 -16.77
C ASP A 117 -0.57 -11.01 -17.83
N LEU A 118 0.54 -10.45 -18.32
CA LEU A 118 1.39 -11.11 -19.32
C LEU A 118 2.11 -12.35 -18.75
N LEU A 119 2.48 -12.32 -17.47
CA LEU A 119 3.14 -13.46 -16.82
C LEU A 119 2.22 -14.69 -16.73
N GLN A 120 0.90 -14.53 -16.80
CA GLN A 120 -0.04 -15.66 -16.83
C GLN A 120 0.12 -16.54 -18.09
N PHE A 121 0.68 -16.00 -19.17
CA PHE A 121 0.87 -16.72 -20.43
C PHE A 121 2.23 -17.43 -20.55
N ILE A 122 3.12 -17.21 -19.59
CA ILE A 122 4.48 -17.76 -19.61
C ILE A 122 4.61 -18.70 -18.41
N LYS A 123 5.26 -19.85 -18.60
CA LYS A 123 5.62 -20.72 -17.47
C LYS A 123 6.66 -19.98 -16.62
N THR A 124 6.22 -19.40 -15.52
CA THR A 124 7.08 -18.73 -14.56
C THR A 124 7.57 -19.72 -13.50
N PRO A 125 8.78 -19.51 -12.94
CA PRO A 125 9.23 -20.29 -11.79
C PRO A 125 8.27 -20.14 -10.61
N SER A 126 8.11 -21.20 -9.80
CA SER A 126 7.20 -21.21 -8.64
C SER A 126 7.48 -20.10 -7.62
N PHE A 127 8.71 -19.58 -7.55
CA PHE A 127 9.01 -18.45 -6.67
C PHE A 127 8.26 -17.18 -7.06
N MET A 128 7.90 -16.98 -8.34
CA MET A 128 7.23 -15.76 -8.81
C MET A 128 5.80 -15.65 -8.28
N THR A 129 5.16 -16.77 -7.93
CA THR A 129 3.82 -16.78 -7.32
C THR A 129 3.85 -16.59 -5.80
N THR A 130 5.03 -16.56 -5.19
CA THR A 130 5.17 -16.24 -3.76
C THR A 130 5.07 -14.74 -3.52
N ASP A 131 4.69 -14.32 -2.32
CA ASP A 131 4.64 -12.91 -1.92
C ASP A 131 5.97 -12.20 -2.18
N PHE A 132 7.07 -12.87 -1.86
CA PHE A 132 8.41 -12.35 -2.13
C PHE A 132 8.68 -12.16 -3.63
N GLY A 133 8.28 -13.12 -4.46
CA GLY A 133 8.36 -13.00 -5.92
C GLY A 133 7.56 -11.83 -6.48
N GLN A 134 6.35 -11.61 -5.95
CA GLN A 134 5.51 -10.46 -6.32
C GLN A 134 6.13 -9.12 -5.90
N ILE A 135 6.71 -9.04 -4.70
CA ILE A 135 7.43 -7.85 -4.23
C ILE A 135 8.62 -7.55 -5.16
N LEU A 136 9.41 -8.55 -5.54
CA LEU A 136 10.51 -8.39 -6.49
C LEU A 136 10.03 -7.91 -7.86
N LEU A 137 8.91 -8.45 -8.35
CA LEU A 137 8.32 -8.03 -9.62
C LEU A 137 7.90 -6.55 -9.61
N ILE A 138 7.23 -6.13 -8.55
CA ILE A 138 6.82 -4.73 -8.35
C ILE A 138 8.06 -3.84 -8.27
N ALA A 139 9.06 -4.22 -7.47
CA ALA A 139 10.30 -3.45 -7.34
C ALA A 139 11.03 -3.31 -8.68
N PHE A 140 11.15 -4.39 -9.45
CA PHE A 140 11.77 -4.37 -10.78
C PHE A 140 11.00 -3.46 -11.75
N THR A 141 9.68 -3.55 -11.77
CA THR A 141 8.82 -2.72 -12.61
C THR A 141 8.94 -1.23 -12.25
N LEU A 142 8.95 -0.91 -10.96
CA LEU A 142 9.13 0.46 -10.47
C LEU A 142 10.52 1.01 -10.81
N VAL A 143 11.58 0.21 -10.69
CA VAL A 143 12.93 0.60 -11.13
C VAL A 143 12.93 0.88 -12.63
N GLY A 144 12.33 0.00 -13.45
CA GLY A 144 12.16 0.24 -14.88
C GLY A 144 11.43 1.56 -15.17
N PHE A 145 10.34 1.85 -14.46
CA PHE A 145 9.62 3.11 -14.58
C PHE A 145 10.46 4.32 -14.16
N VAL A 146 11.23 4.26 -13.08
CA VAL A 146 12.09 5.37 -12.65
C VAL A 146 13.18 5.67 -13.69
N LEU A 147 13.70 4.64 -14.36
CA LEU A 147 14.75 4.77 -15.37
C LEU A 147 14.22 5.27 -16.73
N PHE A 148 13.09 4.72 -17.19
CA PHE A 148 12.60 4.92 -18.56
C PHE A 148 11.27 5.70 -18.65
N GLY A 149 10.51 5.77 -17.56
CA GLY A 149 9.27 6.55 -17.45
C GLY A 149 9.40 8.02 -17.87
N PRO A 150 10.50 8.75 -17.56
CA PRO A 150 10.67 10.14 -18.00
C PRO A 150 10.50 10.33 -19.52
N TRP A 151 11.00 9.39 -20.32
CA TRP A 151 10.85 9.42 -21.78
C TRP A 151 9.39 9.32 -22.24
N LEU A 152 8.57 8.56 -21.51
CA LEU A 152 7.14 8.41 -21.77
C LEU A 152 6.36 9.65 -21.26
N ILE A 153 6.69 10.13 -20.07
CA ILE A 153 6.05 11.29 -19.42
C ILE A 153 6.10 12.53 -20.33
N ILE A 154 7.29 12.86 -20.84
CA ILE A 154 7.45 14.05 -21.70
C ILE A 154 6.63 13.95 -23.00
N ARG A 155 6.42 12.75 -23.54
CA ARG A 155 5.61 12.50 -24.74
C ARG A 155 4.13 12.64 -24.44
N MET A 156 3.68 12.06 -23.33
CA MET A 156 2.29 12.17 -22.89
C MET A 156 1.91 13.63 -22.64
N TRP A 157 2.79 14.37 -21.98
CA TRP A 157 2.64 15.81 -21.75
C TRP A 157 2.82 16.68 -23.00
N GLY A 158 3.22 16.10 -24.13
CA GLY A 158 3.42 16.83 -25.38
C GLY A 158 4.50 17.91 -25.26
N CYS A 159 5.50 17.70 -24.40
CA CYS A 159 6.61 18.62 -24.23
C CYS A 159 7.36 18.80 -25.56
N LYS A 160 7.69 20.04 -25.88
CA LYS A 160 8.46 20.39 -27.09
C LYS A 160 9.83 20.90 -26.69
N PRO A 161 10.88 20.76 -27.52
CA PRO A 161 12.15 21.43 -27.25
C PRO A 161 11.97 22.94 -27.08
N LEU A 162 12.76 23.58 -26.21
CA LEU A 162 12.81 25.03 -26.15
C LEU A 162 13.17 25.60 -27.54
N PRO A 163 12.55 26.74 -27.95
CA PRO A 163 12.95 27.48 -29.14
C PRO A 163 14.46 27.75 -29.14
N GLN A 164 15.08 27.74 -30.32
CA GLN A 164 16.49 28.09 -30.46
C GLN A 164 16.65 29.61 -30.36
N ASP A 165 16.81 30.10 -29.15
CA ASP A 165 17.02 31.51 -28.83
C ASP A 165 18.20 31.70 -27.86
N ASN A 166 18.51 32.96 -27.55
CA ASN A 166 19.60 33.31 -26.62
C ASN A 166 19.38 32.70 -25.23
N VAL A 167 18.12 32.60 -24.77
CA VAL A 167 17.79 32.05 -23.45
C VAL A 167 18.18 30.58 -23.39
N LYS A 168 17.78 29.79 -24.39
CA LYS A 168 18.15 28.37 -24.45
C LYS A 168 19.66 28.18 -24.49
N ALA A 169 20.37 28.94 -25.33
CA ALA A 169 21.83 28.83 -25.44
C ALA A 169 22.53 29.12 -24.09
N GLU A 170 22.09 30.16 -23.39
CA GLU A 170 22.60 30.51 -22.06
C GLU A 170 22.31 29.45 -21.00
N LEU A 171 21.14 28.82 -21.03
CA LEU A 171 20.78 27.75 -20.10
C LEU A 171 21.51 26.44 -20.40
N GLU A 172 21.68 26.08 -21.68
CA GLU A 172 22.48 24.92 -22.09
C GLU A 172 23.95 25.09 -21.70
N ARG A 173 24.50 26.29 -21.94
CA ARG A 173 25.85 26.65 -21.49
C ARG A 173 25.97 26.54 -19.98
N PHE A 174 25.03 27.11 -19.22
CA PHE A 174 25.02 27.02 -17.76
C PHE A 174 25.00 25.57 -17.26
N CYS A 175 24.21 24.69 -17.90
CA CYS A 175 24.20 23.27 -17.56
C CYS A 175 25.55 22.60 -17.87
N ASN A 176 26.14 22.90 -19.02
CA ASN A 176 27.43 22.34 -19.44
C ASN A 176 28.59 22.80 -18.53
N ASP A 177 28.63 24.09 -18.19
CA ASP A 177 29.64 24.68 -17.30
C ASP A 177 29.65 24.04 -15.89
N HIS A 178 28.55 23.39 -15.50
CA HIS A 178 28.39 22.71 -14.21
C HIS A 178 28.25 21.18 -14.34
N ASP A 179 28.78 20.60 -15.43
CA ASP A 179 28.79 19.16 -15.72
C ASP A 179 27.42 18.48 -15.61
N PHE A 180 26.36 19.20 -16.00
CA PHE A 180 25.00 18.73 -15.89
C PHE A 180 24.43 18.35 -17.26
N ARG A 181 24.77 17.15 -17.72
CA ARG A 181 24.23 16.59 -18.97
C ARG A 181 22.71 16.46 -18.90
N THR A 182 21.96 16.92 -19.87
CA THR A 182 20.50 16.72 -19.92
C THR A 182 20.10 16.04 -21.22
N GLY A 183 18.95 15.36 -21.24
CA GLY A 183 18.28 14.91 -22.46
C GLY A 183 17.59 16.05 -23.22
N GLY A 184 17.59 17.27 -22.66
CA GLY A 184 17.09 18.48 -23.30
C GLY A 184 16.36 19.41 -22.33
N LEU A 185 16.35 20.69 -22.68
CA LEU A 185 15.48 21.71 -22.10
C LEU A 185 14.17 21.73 -22.90
N LEU A 186 13.04 21.47 -22.23
CA LEU A 186 11.74 21.30 -22.86
C LEU A 186 10.72 22.31 -22.34
N LEU A 187 9.88 22.78 -23.26
CA LEU A 187 8.75 23.65 -23.02
C LEU A 187 7.56 22.81 -22.56
N TRP A 188 7.02 23.18 -21.39
CA TRP A 188 5.93 22.48 -20.74
C TRP A 188 4.61 23.25 -20.86
N SER A 189 3.75 22.83 -21.80
CA SER A 189 2.51 23.57 -22.15
C SER A 189 1.22 22.86 -21.71
N VAL A 190 1.28 21.94 -20.75
CA VAL A 190 0.17 21.01 -20.42
C VAL A 190 -1.11 21.71 -19.95
N PHE A 191 -1.01 22.91 -19.37
CA PHE A 191 -2.16 23.66 -18.85
C PHE A 191 -2.40 25.00 -19.57
N GLY A 192 -1.87 25.16 -20.78
CA GLY A 192 -1.78 26.46 -21.43
C GLY A 192 -0.50 27.20 -21.04
N THR A 193 -0.38 28.45 -21.48
CA THR A 193 0.92 29.15 -21.55
C THR A 193 1.36 29.85 -20.27
N GLU A 194 0.53 29.96 -19.23
CA GLU A 194 0.72 30.99 -18.19
C GLU A 194 0.99 30.47 -16.76
N MET A 195 1.04 29.15 -16.52
CA MET A 195 1.54 28.67 -15.22
C MET A 195 3.02 29.05 -15.07
N LEU A 196 3.43 29.44 -13.87
CA LEU A 196 4.82 29.78 -13.54
C LEU A 196 5.44 28.61 -12.79
N THR A 197 6.01 27.66 -13.53
CA THR A 197 6.63 26.48 -12.93
C THR A 197 7.77 25.93 -13.79
N ALA A 198 8.71 25.29 -13.13
CA ALA A 198 9.73 24.47 -13.73
C ALA A 198 9.74 23.11 -13.00
N GLY A 199 10.34 22.11 -13.62
CA GLY A 199 10.49 20.82 -12.99
C GLY A 199 11.50 19.95 -13.70
N VAL A 200 12.15 19.07 -12.97
CA VAL A 200 13.02 18.04 -13.53
C VAL A 200 12.35 16.67 -13.51
N VAL A 201 12.45 15.95 -14.63
CA VAL A 201 12.00 14.56 -14.74
C VAL A 201 13.18 13.66 -15.13
N GLY A 202 13.35 12.56 -14.40
CA GLY A 202 14.36 11.53 -14.66
C GLY A 202 15.68 11.68 -13.91
N ILE A 203 16.37 10.55 -13.75
CA ILE A 203 17.64 10.46 -13.02
C ILE A 203 18.85 10.21 -13.93
N LEU A 204 18.64 9.56 -15.07
CA LEU A 204 19.71 9.18 -15.99
C LEU A 204 20.16 10.39 -16.82
N PRO A 205 21.47 10.66 -16.95
CA PRO A 205 21.97 11.85 -17.65
C PRO A 205 21.39 12.09 -19.06
N GLY A 206 21.18 11.02 -19.85
CA GLY A 206 20.61 11.12 -21.20
C GLY A 206 19.07 11.06 -21.27
N LEU A 207 18.40 10.72 -20.16
CA LEU A 207 16.94 10.61 -20.08
C LEU A 207 16.36 11.48 -18.95
N ARG A 208 17.10 12.52 -18.56
CA ARG A 208 16.64 13.54 -17.62
C ARG A 208 16.40 14.86 -18.33
N TYR A 209 15.24 15.46 -18.11
CA TYR A 209 14.78 16.63 -18.84
C TYR A 209 14.41 17.74 -17.85
N ILE A 210 14.80 18.97 -18.17
CA ILE A 210 14.33 20.15 -17.45
C ILE A 210 13.16 20.73 -18.23
N LEU A 211 12.03 20.84 -17.54
CA LEU A 211 10.77 21.31 -18.08
C LEU A 211 10.55 22.75 -17.60
N ILE A 212 10.28 23.67 -18.52
CA ILE A 212 10.05 25.08 -18.22
C ILE A 212 8.76 25.52 -18.88
N THR A 213 7.85 26.15 -18.14
CA THR A 213 6.62 26.67 -18.73
C THR A 213 6.85 27.97 -19.52
N PRO A 214 6.04 28.26 -20.55
CA PRO A 214 6.17 29.52 -21.29
C PRO A 214 5.99 30.77 -20.42
N GLY A 215 5.10 30.72 -19.42
CA GLY A 215 4.84 31.83 -18.52
C GLY A 215 6.07 32.16 -17.69
N LEU A 216 6.82 31.14 -17.26
CA LEU A 216 8.06 31.34 -16.50
C LEU A 216 9.13 32.00 -17.38
N LEU A 217 9.30 31.55 -18.62
CA LEU A 217 10.24 32.15 -19.59
C LEU A 217 9.93 33.62 -19.89
N LYS A 218 8.65 34.01 -19.89
CA LYS A 218 8.24 35.41 -20.13
C LYS A 218 8.43 36.30 -18.91
N THR A 219 8.40 35.72 -17.71
CA THR A 219 8.38 36.47 -16.45
C THR A 219 9.78 36.69 -15.89
N LEU A 220 10.66 35.70 -16.07
CA LEU A 220 11.99 35.69 -15.48
C LEU A 220 13.06 36.13 -16.48
N ASP A 221 14.07 36.83 -15.99
CA ASP A 221 15.28 37.12 -16.77
C ASP A 221 16.25 35.92 -16.79
N ILE A 222 17.35 36.05 -17.53
CA ILE A 222 18.32 34.95 -17.72
C ILE A 222 18.99 34.56 -16.39
N ALA A 223 19.28 35.50 -15.49
CA ALA A 223 19.93 35.19 -14.22
C ALA A 223 18.97 34.43 -13.29
N GLU A 224 17.71 34.85 -13.25
CA GLU A 224 16.64 34.18 -12.52
C GLU A 224 16.36 32.78 -13.08
N LEU A 225 16.30 32.63 -14.41
CA LEU A 225 16.12 31.33 -15.05
C LEU A 225 17.28 30.38 -14.75
N LYS A 226 18.53 30.86 -14.76
CA LYS A 226 19.70 30.06 -14.35
C LYS A 226 19.58 29.62 -12.89
N ALA A 227 19.09 30.47 -12.00
CA ALA A 227 18.88 30.11 -10.60
C ALA A 227 17.76 29.06 -10.41
N VAL A 228 16.67 29.15 -11.18
CA VAL A 228 15.63 28.11 -11.20
C VAL A 228 16.17 26.80 -11.75
N VAL A 229 16.93 26.83 -12.85
CA VAL A 229 17.61 25.64 -13.38
C VAL A 229 18.58 25.04 -12.36
N ALA A 230 19.33 25.87 -11.62
CA ALA A 230 20.19 25.43 -10.55
C ALA A 230 19.41 24.75 -9.40
N HIS A 231 18.20 25.23 -9.07
CA HIS A 231 17.29 24.58 -8.13
C HIS A 231 16.88 23.19 -8.62
N GLU A 232 16.44 23.07 -9.88
CA GLU A 232 16.11 21.78 -10.50
C GLU A 232 17.30 20.82 -10.53
N MET A 233 18.51 21.31 -10.83
CA MET A 233 19.75 20.54 -10.73
C MET A 233 19.99 20.03 -9.31
N GLY A 234 19.63 20.84 -8.30
CA GLY A 234 19.69 20.48 -6.89
C GLY A 234 18.87 19.23 -6.57
N HIS A 235 17.66 19.09 -7.13
CA HIS A 235 16.85 17.89 -6.95
C HIS A 235 17.54 16.62 -7.44
N VAL A 236 18.22 16.71 -8.59
CA VAL A 236 18.96 15.58 -9.17
C VAL A 236 20.23 15.28 -8.40
N ARG A 237 21.05 16.31 -8.12
CA ARG A 237 22.36 16.16 -7.44
C ARG A 237 22.20 15.67 -6.00
N LYS A 238 21.13 16.05 -5.33
CA LYS A 238 20.79 15.60 -3.96
C LYS A 238 19.95 14.32 -3.92
N LYS A 239 19.65 13.73 -5.08
CA LYS A 239 18.95 12.44 -5.24
C LYS A 239 17.55 12.42 -4.60
N HIS A 240 16.83 13.54 -4.64
CA HIS A 240 15.50 13.65 -4.01
C HIS A 240 14.52 12.61 -4.56
N LEU A 241 14.52 12.35 -5.88
CA LEU A 241 13.65 11.33 -6.47
C LEU A 241 13.93 9.92 -5.93
N LEU A 242 15.20 9.55 -5.73
CA LEU A 242 15.55 8.25 -5.14
C LEU A 242 15.13 8.15 -3.67
N LEU A 243 15.26 9.24 -2.92
CA LEU A 243 14.72 9.33 -1.56
C LEU A 243 13.20 9.12 -1.57
N PHE A 244 12.46 9.77 -2.46
CA PHE A 244 11.00 9.61 -2.55
C PHE A 244 10.59 8.18 -2.92
N VAL A 245 11.29 7.54 -3.83
CA VAL A 245 11.06 6.12 -4.18
C VAL A 245 11.32 5.22 -2.96
N LEU A 246 12.42 5.42 -2.23
CA LEU A 246 12.71 4.68 -0.99
C LEU A 246 11.58 4.84 0.04
N LEU A 247 11.13 6.07 0.26
CA LEU A 247 10.03 6.37 1.19
C LEU A 247 8.73 5.68 0.78
N LEU A 248 8.41 5.65 -0.53
CA LEU A 248 7.22 4.96 -1.03
C LEU A 248 7.33 3.44 -0.88
N ILE A 249 8.47 2.84 -1.20
CA ILE A 249 8.69 1.39 -1.05
C ILE A 249 8.55 0.97 0.41
N LEU A 250 9.19 1.70 1.33
CA LEU A 250 9.11 1.39 2.76
C LEU A 250 7.68 1.53 3.30
N PHE A 251 6.92 2.50 2.80
CA PHE A 251 5.51 2.63 3.14
C PHE A 251 4.67 1.45 2.63
N ILE A 252 4.88 1.04 1.36
CA ILE A 252 4.19 -0.12 0.78
C ILE A 252 4.47 -1.38 1.60
N LEU A 253 5.74 -1.64 1.92
CA LEU A 253 6.14 -2.79 2.76
C LEU A 253 5.49 -2.76 4.13
N LEU A 254 5.48 -1.59 4.81
CA LEU A 254 4.80 -1.43 6.09
C LEU A 254 3.29 -1.70 5.98
N THR A 255 2.62 -1.13 4.98
CA THR A 255 1.17 -1.31 4.83
C THR A 255 0.78 -2.74 4.51
N TYR A 256 1.62 -3.44 3.73
CA TYR A 256 1.42 -4.85 3.40
C TYR A 256 1.63 -5.74 4.64
N ASP A 257 2.70 -5.51 5.40
CA ASP A 257 2.96 -6.25 6.64
C ASP A 257 1.88 -6.04 7.71
N LEU A 258 1.30 -4.84 7.80
CA LEU A 258 0.24 -4.51 8.74
C LEU A 258 -1.17 -4.89 8.26
N SER A 259 -1.42 -5.12 6.97
CA SER A 259 -2.79 -5.25 6.45
C SER A 259 -3.53 -6.45 7.02
N ASP A 260 -2.85 -7.58 7.20
CA ASP A 260 -3.44 -8.80 7.75
C ASP A 260 -3.81 -8.60 9.22
N THR A 261 -2.87 -8.07 10.01
CA THR A 261 -3.09 -7.77 11.43
C THR A 261 -4.22 -6.78 11.63
N LEU A 262 -4.28 -5.70 10.83
CA LEU A 262 -5.35 -4.71 10.88
C LEU A 262 -6.71 -5.30 10.48
N THR A 263 -6.73 -6.17 9.47
CA THR A 263 -7.95 -6.87 9.04
C THR A 263 -8.44 -7.82 10.13
N LEU A 264 -7.57 -8.65 10.68
CA LEU A 264 -7.90 -9.57 11.77
C LEU A 264 -8.40 -8.82 13.01
N LEU A 265 -7.74 -7.71 13.36
CA LEU A 265 -8.18 -6.85 14.46
C LEU A 265 -9.57 -6.26 14.19
N ALA A 266 -9.86 -5.81 12.96
CA ALA A 266 -11.18 -5.32 12.60
C ALA A 266 -12.25 -6.43 12.68
N LEU A 267 -11.96 -7.62 12.15
CA LEU A 267 -12.87 -8.77 12.15
C LEU A 267 -13.04 -9.42 13.54
N SER A 268 -12.11 -9.18 14.47
CA SER A 268 -12.28 -9.59 15.87
C SER A 268 -13.44 -8.85 16.56
N ASN A 269 -13.84 -7.69 16.03
CA ASN A 269 -15.01 -6.96 16.51
C ASN A 269 -16.31 -7.59 15.99
N ARG A 270 -17.21 -7.97 16.91
CA ARG A 270 -18.47 -8.66 16.59
C ARG A 270 -19.36 -7.91 15.59
N THR A 271 -19.43 -6.59 15.71
CA THR A 271 -20.29 -5.77 14.85
C THR A 271 -19.76 -5.77 13.42
N ILE A 272 -18.45 -5.55 13.26
CA ILE A 272 -17.78 -5.57 11.96
C ILE A 272 -17.88 -6.96 11.33
N PHE A 273 -17.66 -8.01 12.12
CA PHE A 273 -17.82 -9.39 11.67
C PHE A 273 -19.25 -9.70 11.19
N ASN A 274 -20.27 -9.27 11.94
CA ASN A 274 -21.65 -9.52 11.56
C ASN A 274 -22.03 -8.83 10.25
N TRP A 275 -21.49 -7.62 10.01
CA TRP A 275 -21.60 -6.95 8.73
C TRP A 275 -20.85 -7.70 7.63
N TYR A 276 -19.66 -8.24 7.93
CA TYR A 276 -18.85 -8.97 6.95
C TYR A 276 -19.59 -10.20 6.43
N ALA A 277 -20.15 -10.93 7.37
CA ALA A 277 -20.72 -12.22 7.10
C ALA A 277 -22.20 -12.13 6.66
N ALA A 278 -22.82 -10.94 6.73
CA ALA A 278 -24.21 -10.72 6.33
C ALA A 278 -24.44 -11.17 4.87
N PRO A 279 -25.58 -11.83 4.57
CA PRO A 279 -25.86 -12.28 3.22
C PRO A 279 -26.10 -11.08 2.28
N GLY A 280 -25.61 -11.19 1.05
CA GLY A 280 -25.81 -10.21 -0.02
C GLY A 280 -24.55 -9.42 -0.35
N ASP A 281 -24.39 -9.11 -1.64
CA ASP A 281 -23.22 -8.45 -2.21
C ASP A 281 -22.91 -7.09 -1.57
N PHE A 282 -23.93 -6.43 -1.01
CA PHE A 282 -23.78 -5.14 -0.34
C PHE A 282 -23.00 -5.25 0.98
N ALA A 283 -23.24 -6.30 1.76
CA ALA A 283 -22.63 -6.46 3.08
C ALA A 283 -21.14 -6.84 2.98
N THR A 284 -20.81 -7.75 2.07
CA THR A 284 -19.43 -8.13 1.73
C THR A 284 -18.64 -6.96 1.15
N SER A 285 -19.27 -6.17 0.28
CA SER A 285 -18.75 -4.92 -0.26
C SER A 285 -18.46 -3.87 0.81
N LEU A 286 -19.42 -3.65 1.73
CA LEU A 286 -19.31 -2.68 2.81
C LEU A 286 -18.15 -3.02 3.74
N VAL A 287 -17.96 -4.30 4.08
CA VAL A 287 -16.82 -4.68 4.92
C VAL A 287 -15.49 -4.63 4.19
N SER A 288 -15.44 -5.01 2.91
CA SER A 288 -14.22 -4.82 2.12
C SER A 288 -13.78 -3.34 2.16
N MET A 289 -14.74 -2.41 2.05
CA MET A 289 -14.48 -0.98 2.21
C MET A 289 -14.05 -0.58 3.63
N LEU A 290 -14.72 -1.08 4.68
CA LEU A 290 -14.39 -0.79 6.07
C LEU A 290 -13.02 -1.37 6.50
N SER A 291 -12.64 -2.53 5.98
CA SER A 291 -11.33 -3.16 6.23
C SER A 291 -10.17 -2.37 5.59
N ALA A 292 -10.43 -1.67 4.48
CA ALA A 292 -9.45 -0.80 3.84
C ALA A 292 -9.29 0.57 4.55
N LEU A 293 -10.26 0.96 5.37
CA LEU A 293 -10.34 2.28 6.00
C LEU A 293 -9.12 2.60 6.90
N PRO A 294 -8.64 1.68 7.76
CA PRO A 294 -7.39 1.88 8.53
C PRO A 294 -6.18 2.16 7.63
N VAL A 295 -6.03 1.42 6.53
CA VAL A 295 -4.94 1.61 5.56
C VAL A 295 -5.06 2.96 4.85
N ILE A 296 -6.27 3.37 4.47
CA ILE A 296 -6.52 4.68 3.86
C ILE A 296 -6.19 5.81 4.84
N VAL A 297 -6.60 5.70 6.10
CA VAL A 297 -6.27 6.69 7.15
C VAL A 297 -4.76 6.77 7.35
N LEU A 298 -4.09 5.62 7.48
CA LEU A 298 -2.64 5.55 7.60
C LEU A 298 -1.95 6.20 6.40
N MET A 299 -2.43 5.95 5.18
CA MET A 299 -1.95 6.57 3.95
C MET A 299 -2.09 8.09 4.00
N ILE A 300 -3.27 8.62 4.34
CA ILE A 300 -3.51 10.07 4.42
C ILE A 300 -2.56 10.73 5.43
N LEU A 301 -2.43 10.15 6.62
CA LEU A 301 -1.53 10.64 7.67
C LEU A 301 -0.06 10.60 7.21
N TYR A 302 0.35 9.50 6.60
CA TYR A 302 1.70 9.32 6.07
C TYR A 302 2.05 10.38 5.02
N PHE A 303 1.22 10.54 3.98
CA PHE A 303 1.49 11.49 2.91
C PHE A 303 1.48 12.94 3.42
N ARG A 304 0.53 13.27 4.30
CA ARG A 304 0.37 14.63 4.84
C ARG A 304 1.53 15.05 5.74
N PHE A 305 1.97 14.17 6.63
CA PHE A 305 2.91 14.52 7.70
C PHE A 305 4.33 14.02 7.45
N ILE A 306 4.50 12.77 7.02
CA ILE A 306 5.82 12.16 6.82
C ILE A 306 6.35 12.47 5.44
N PHE A 307 5.66 12.06 4.37
CA PHE A 307 6.11 12.31 3.00
C PHE A 307 6.19 13.81 2.71
N GLY A 308 5.17 14.57 3.11
CA GLY A 308 5.16 16.04 3.03
C GLY A 308 6.30 16.71 3.79
N TYR A 309 6.76 16.15 4.91
CA TYR A 309 7.96 16.63 5.60
C TYR A 309 9.21 16.49 4.71
N PHE A 310 9.41 15.33 4.10
CA PHE A 310 10.57 15.10 3.23
C PHE A 310 10.54 15.97 1.97
N LEU A 311 9.37 16.14 1.35
CA LEU A 311 9.19 17.06 0.21
C LEU A 311 9.62 18.48 0.59
N ARG A 312 9.03 19.06 1.64
CA ARG A 312 9.33 20.44 2.05
C ARG A 312 10.80 20.66 2.40
N ASN A 313 11.45 19.69 3.06
CA ASN A 313 12.88 19.81 3.38
C ASN A 313 13.78 19.59 2.15
N SER A 314 13.34 18.81 1.15
CA SER A 314 14.03 18.64 -0.13
C SER A 314 14.00 19.93 -0.95
N GLU A 315 12.87 20.64 -0.97
CA GLU A 315 12.76 21.98 -1.58
C GLU A 315 13.78 22.96 -1.01
N ARG A 316 13.88 23.02 0.32
CA ARG A 316 14.92 23.84 0.98
C ARG A 316 16.33 23.38 0.62
N GLN A 317 16.56 22.08 0.48
CA GLN A 317 17.86 21.57 0.10
C GLN A 317 18.22 21.93 -1.36
N ALA A 318 17.24 21.94 -2.26
CA ALA A 318 17.41 22.40 -3.63
C ALA A 318 17.66 23.91 -3.71
N ASP A 319 16.94 24.72 -2.93
CA ASP A 319 17.17 26.17 -2.78
C ASP A 319 18.62 26.48 -2.34
N LEU A 320 19.09 25.78 -1.30
CA LEU A 320 20.45 25.94 -0.81
C LEU A 320 21.50 25.53 -1.85
N TYR A 321 21.25 24.44 -2.59
CA TYR A 321 22.13 24.01 -3.67
C TYR A 321 22.21 25.06 -4.78
N ALA A 322 21.08 25.63 -5.19
CA ALA A 322 21.03 26.68 -6.21
C ALA A 322 21.84 27.91 -5.78
N MET A 323 21.67 28.35 -4.53
CA MET A 323 22.45 29.45 -3.95
C MET A 323 23.95 29.14 -3.90
N GLU A 324 24.35 27.91 -3.54
CA GLU A 324 25.76 27.50 -3.54
C GLU A 324 26.35 27.46 -4.95
N LEU A 325 25.58 27.01 -5.94
CA LEU A 325 26.01 26.88 -7.33
C LEU A 325 26.14 28.25 -8.03
N VAL A 326 25.13 29.10 -7.88
CA VAL A 326 25.09 30.45 -8.48
C VAL A 326 26.02 31.41 -7.72
N GLY A 327 26.24 31.18 -6.43
CA GLY A 327 27.07 32.01 -5.55
C GLY A 327 26.33 33.17 -4.90
N ASP A 328 25.15 33.55 -5.40
CA ASP A 328 24.30 34.63 -4.90
C ASP A 328 22.84 34.15 -4.76
N PRO A 329 22.16 34.38 -3.62
CA PRO A 329 20.74 34.04 -3.47
C PRO A 329 19.80 35.00 -4.22
N GLN A 330 20.22 36.21 -4.59
CA GLN A 330 19.32 37.24 -5.13
C GLN A 330 18.55 36.82 -6.38
N PRO A 331 19.15 36.18 -7.41
CA PRO A 331 18.40 35.75 -8.58
C PRO A 331 17.30 34.72 -8.24
N LEU A 332 17.57 33.82 -7.28
CA LEU A 332 16.55 32.86 -6.84
C LEU A 332 15.45 33.56 -6.02
N ILE A 333 15.81 34.47 -5.10
CA ILE A 333 14.86 35.23 -4.30
C ILE A 333 13.94 36.06 -5.21
N SER A 334 14.52 36.82 -6.15
CA SER A 334 13.76 37.62 -7.12
C SER A 334 12.82 36.76 -7.96
N SER A 335 13.28 35.58 -8.41
CA SER A 335 12.41 34.64 -9.13
C SER A 335 11.22 34.17 -8.29
N LEU A 336 11.44 33.86 -7.01
CA LEU A 336 10.40 33.42 -6.07
C LEU A 336 9.39 34.54 -5.80
N GLU A 337 9.85 35.78 -5.64
CA GLU A 337 9.00 36.96 -5.46
C GLU A 337 8.15 37.24 -6.70
N LYS A 338 8.74 37.19 -7.91
CA LYS A 338 8.00 37.34 -9.17
C LYS A 338 6.94 36.25 -9.33
N ILE A 339 7.29 34.99 -9.06
CA ILE A 339 6.33 33.88 -9.08
C ILE A 339 5.19 34.13 -8.09
N ALA A 340 5.51 34.56 -6.86
CA ALA A 340 4.50 34.84 -5.84
C ALA A 340 3.55 35.97 -6.27
N PHE A 341 4.10 37.07 -6.78
CA PHE A 341 3.35 38.23 -7.23
C PHE A 341 2.41 37.89 -8.38
N HIS A 342 2.94 37.28 -9.45
CA HIS A 342 2.17 36.93 -10.65
C HIS A 342 1.19 35.76 -10.44
N SER A 343 1.41 34.92 -9.43
CA SER A 343 0.46 33.88 -9.02
C SER A 343 -0.64 34.40 -8.07
N GLY A 344 -0.76 35.72 -7.92
CA GLY A 344 -1.78 36.36 -7.10
C GLY A 344 -1.37 36.53 -5.64
N ARG A 345 -0.13 36.97 -5.37
CA ARG A 345 0.38 37.28 -4.02
C ARG A 345 0.18 36.11 -3.03
N ILE A 346 0.87 35.01 -3.33
CA ILE A 346 0.83 33.75 -2.58
C ILE A 346 2.05 33.59 -1.64
N GLU A 347 2.71 34.68 -1.26
CA GLU A 347 3.95 34.70 -0.48
C GLU A 347 3.83 33.86 0.81
N ASP A 348 2.66 33.95 1.44
CA ASP A 348 2.35 33.33 2.74
C ASP A 348 1.48 32.08 2.64
N LEU A 349 1.22 31.54 1.45
CA LEU A 349 0.38 30.36 1.28
C LEU A 349 1.23 29.08 1.37
N PRO A 350 1.24 28.35 2.51
CA PRO A 350 1.95 27.07 2.58
C PRO A 350 1.19 25.97 1.83
N SER A 351 1.92 24.93 1.44
CA SER A 351 1.37 23.69 0.92
C SER A 351 1.83 22.49 1.77
N TRP A 352 1.18 21.34 1.60
CA TRP A 352 1.66 20.09 2.18
C TRP A 352 3.01 19.64 1.59
N HIS A 353 3.39 20.11 0.39
CA HIS A 353 4.63 19.75 -0.29
C HIS A 353 5.67 20.89 -0.40
N HIS A 354 5.28 22.16 -0.22
CA HIS A 354 6.22 23.30 -0.19
C HIS A 354 6.02 24.15 1.07
N TYR A 355 7.13 24.65 1.62
CA TYR A 355 7.06 25.80 2.53
C TYR A 355 6.52 27.02 1.77
N SER A 356 6.00 28.02 2.51
CA SER A 356 5.60 29.26 1.86
C SER A 356 6.82 29.93 1.19
N ILE A 357 6.58 30.72 0.15
CA ILE A 357 7.64 31.41 -0.59
C ILE A 357 8.42 32.32 0.37
N ARG A 358 7.73 33.04 1.27
CA ARG A 358 8.36 33.85 2.31
C ARG A 358 9.32 33.04 3.18
N GLN A 359 8.89 31.88 3.68
CA GLN A 359 9.74 31.00 4.49
C GLN A 359 10.96 30.46 3.74
N ARG A 360 10.84 30.25 2.42
CA ARG A 360 11.97 29.85 1.57
C ARG A 360 12.97 30.99 1.42
N ILE A 361 12.50 32.19 1.09
CA ILE A 361 13.31 33.40 0.94
C ILE A 361 14.06 33.73 2.24
N GLU A 362 13.37 33.76 3.37
CA GLU A 362 13.96 34.04 4.69
C GLU A 362 15.06 33.03 5.03
N PHE A 363 14.81 31.74 4.79
CA PHE A 363 15.78 30.69 5.06
C PHE A 363 17.00 30.75 4.12
N LEU A 364 16.78 31.07 2.83
CA LEU A 364 17.84 31.32 1.85
C LEU A 364 18.74 32.48 2.27
N ALA A 365 18.14 33.63 2.61
CA ALA A 365 18.86 34.82 3.03
C ALA A 365 19.68 34.58 4.31
N GLU A 366 19.10 33.85 5.27
CA GLU A 366 19.79 33.50 6.52
C GLU A 366 20.92 32.48 6.29
N ALA A 367 20.71 31.48 5.42
CA ALA A 367 21.76 30.51 5.06
C ALA A 367 22.91 31.14 4.27
N PHE A 368 22.66 32.20 3.51
CA PHE A 368 23.70 32.97 2.85
C PHE A 368 24.62 33.67 3.86
N LYS A 369 24.03 34.29 4.91
CA LYS A 369 24.77 34.91 6.02
C LYS A 369 25.50 33.88 6.87
N ASN A 370 24.87 32.74 7.14
CA ASN A 370 25.41 31.69 8.00
C ASN A 370 25.47 30.34 7.28
N ARG A 371 26.60 30.08 6.61
CA ARG A 371 26.85 28.83 5.86
C ARG A 371 26.75 27.54 6.71
N LYS A 372 26.84 27.62 8.05
CA LYS A 372 26.64 26.45 8.93
C LYS A 372 25.22 25.88 8.82
N LEU A 373 24.23 26.71 8.49
CA LEU A 373 22.84 26.27 8.30
C LEU A 373 22.69 25.26 7.17
N ILE A 374 23.51 25.36 6.12
CA ILE A 374 23.49 24.43 4.99
C ILE A 374 23.86 23.02 5.47
N ARG A 375 24.98 22.90 6.19
CA ARG A 375 25.43 21.61 6.76
C ARG A 375 24.43 21.06 7.76
N ARG A 376 23.87 21.92 8.62
CA ARG A 376 22.84 21.53 9.60
C ARG A 376 21.57 21.02 8.93
N HIS A 377 21.11 21.67 7.87
CA HIS A 377 19.93 21.24 7.11
C HIS A 377 20.18 19.91 6.40
N ASN A 378 21.34 19.74 5.75
CA ASN A 378 21.70 18.48 5.12
C ASN A 378 21.75 17.33 6.14
N ARG A 379 22.37 17.54 7.31
CA ARG A 379 22.42 16.53 8.38
C ARG A 379 21.02 16.22 8.93
N LYS A 380 20.15 17.24 9.07
CA LYS A 380 18.76 17.05 9.50
C LYS A 380 18.00 16.18 8.50
N LEU A 381 18.04 16.49 7.21
CA LEU A 381 17.27 15.75 6.20
C LEU A 381 17.70 14.28 6.10
N TYR A 382 19.00 14.02 5.95
CA TYR A 382 19.50 12.65 5.85
C TYR A 382 19.42 11.90 7.19
N GLY A 383 19.59 12.59 8.32
CA GLY A 383 19.36 12.01 9.65
C GLY A 383 17.90 11.60 9.85
N SER A 384 16.95 12.44 9.46
CA SER A 384 15.52 12.08 9.48
C SER A 384 15.19 10.91 8.57
N ALA A 385 15.84 10.82 7.39
CA ALA A 385 15.66 9.66 6.50
C ALA A 385 16.18 8.36 7.15
N LEU A 386 17.34 8.41 7.81
CA LEU A 386 17.89 7.25 8.53
C LEU A 386 16.99 6.81 9.70
N ILE A 387 16.50 7.78 10.50
CA ILE A 387 15.55 7.51 11.58
C ILE A 387 14.28 6.88 11.03
N PHE A 388 13.75 7.38 9.91
CA PHE A 388 12.58 6.81 9.26
C PHE A 388 12.82 5.35 8.83
N VAL A 389 13.93 5.07 8.15
CA VAL A 389 14.29 3.69 7.74
C VAL A 389 14.40 2.77 8.96
N ALA A 390 15.06 3.22 10.02
CA ALA A 390 15.21 2.44 11.26
C ALA A 390 13.86 2.19 11.94
N ALA A 391 12.99 3.19 11.99
CA ALA A 391 11.65 3.08 12.57
C ALA A 391 10.78 2.07 11.80
N ILE A 392 10.74 2.17 10.47
CA ILE A 392 9.99 1.21 9.64
C ILE A 392 10.56 -0.20 9.79
N SER A 393 11.88 -0.36 9.73
CA SER A 393 12.52 -1.67 9.89
C SER A 393 12.23 -2.27 11.26
N GLY A 394 12.21 -1.44 12.32
CA GLY A 394 11.84 -1.85 13.67
C GLY A 394 10.38 -2.29 13.76
N LEU A 395 9.44 -1.57 13.13
CA LEU A 395 8.02 -1.96 13.09
C LEU A 395 7.82 -3.30 12.38
N LEU A 396 8.43 -3.47 11.20
CA LEU A 396 8.39 -4.73 10.46
C LEU A 396 8.96 -5.89 11.29
N PHE A 397 10.10 -5.68 11.97
CA PHE A 397 10.69 -6.69 12.83
C PHE A 397 9.80 -7.04 14.03
N VAL A 398 9.19 -6.04 14.67
CA VAL A 398 8.26 -6.26 15.80
C VAL A 398 7.03 -7.04 15.35
N ASN A 399 6.42 -6.68 14.21
CA ASN A 399 5.26 -7.40 13.68
C ASN A 399 5.63 -8.85 13.31
N TRP A 400 6.77 -9.05 12.64
CA TRP A 400 7.30 -10.38 12.34
C TRP A 400 7.49 -11.23 13.61
N ARG A 401 8.13 -10.68 14.65
CA ARG A 401 8.31 -11.37 15.93
C ARG A 401 6.99 -11.64 16.66
N ALA A 402 6.04 -10.72 16.58
CA ALA A 402 4.71 -10.92 17.16
C ALA A 402 3.96 -12.06 16.46
N ASN A 403 4.06 -12.15 15.14
CA ASN A 403 3.50 -13.24 14.35
C ASN A 403 4.17 -14.58 14.69
N GLU A 404 5.50 -14.62 14.80
CA GLU A 404 6.26 -15.82 15.17
C GLU A 404 5.93 -16.29 16.59
N ALA A 405 5.74 -15.36 17.53
CA ALA A 405 5.32 -15.66 18.90
C ALA A 405 3.82 -16.00 19.02
N GLY A 406 3.07 -16.04 17.92
CA GLY A 406 1.66 -16.43 17.91
C GLY A 406 0.70 -15.36 18.43
N LEU A 407 1.10 -14.10 18.61
CA LEU A 407 0.18 -13.05 19.08
C LEU A 407 -1.00 -12.84 18.11
N THR A 408 -0.77 -13.02 16.81
CA THR A 408 -1.83 -12.96 15.79
C THR A 408 -2.59 -14.26 15.64
N SER A 409 -2.08 -15.38 16.17
CA SER A 409 -2.79 -16.66 16.20
C SER A 409 -4.07 -16.55 17.03
N ASP A 410 -4.01 -15.84 18.17
CA ASP A 410 -5.17 -15.63 19.03
C ASP A 410 -6.30 -14.88 18.32
N LEU A 411 -5.94 -13.80 17.60
CA LEU A 411 -6.88 -13.03 16.78
C LEU A 411 -7.46 -13.87 15.65
N ARG A 412 -6.63 -14.68 14.99
CA ARG A 412 -7.06 -15.56 13.89
C ARG A 412 -8.05 -16.62 14.39
N SER A 413 -7.76 -17.27 15.51
CA SER A 413 -8.65 -18.26 16.13
C SER A 413 -9.96 -17.60 16.58
N GLU A 414 -9.93 -16.38 17.11
CA GLU A 414 -11.15 -15.65 17.49
C GLU A 414 -12.04 -15.36 16.27
N VAL A 415 -11.45 -14.94 15.15
CA VAL A 415 -12.20 -14.74 13.90
C VAL A 415 -12.74 -16.07 13.36
N GLN A 416 -11.95 -17.15 13.42
CA GLN A 416 -12.39 -18.49 13.02
C GLN A 416 -13.56 -19.01 13.86
N LEU A 417 -13.53 -18.84 15.19
CA LEU A 417 -14.65 -19.19 16.06
C LEU A 417 -15.95 -18.50 15.60
N ARG A 418 -15.89 -17.21 15.27
CA ARG A 418 -17.06 -16.45 14.80
C ARG A 418 -17.58 -16.95 13.45
N ILE A 419 -16.69 -17.35 12.54
CA ILE A 419 -17.05 -17.97 11.26
C ILE A 419 -17.80 -19.27 11.50
N LEU A 420 -17.28 -20.11 12.39
CA LEU A 420 -17.87 -21.40 12.73
C LEU A 420 -19.21 -21.24 13.47
N GLU A 421 -19.32 -20.33 14.44
CA GLU A 421 -20.59 -20.01 15.12
C GLU A 421 -21.68 -19.61 14.13
N ARG A 422 -21.32 -18.81 13.12
CA ARG A 422 -22.26 -18.44 12.06
C ARG A 422 -22.60 -19.64 11.17
N GLY A 423 -21.63 -20.45 10.79
CA GLY A 423 -21.86 -21.69 10.02
C GLY A 423 -22.85 -22.60 10.74
N ILE A 424 -22.62 -22.85 12.04
CA ILE A 424 -23.51 -23.62 12.91
C ILE A 424 -24.89 -22.96 13.01
N SER A 425 -24.98 -21.64 13.12
CA SER A 425 -26.30 -20.97 13.17
C SER A 425 -27.12 -21.16 11.89
N LYS A 426 -26.47 -21.33 10.74
CA LYS A 426 -27.13 -21.57 9.44
C LYS A 426 -27.43 -23.05 9.22
N GLU A 427 -26.51 -23.93 9.62
CA GLU A 427 -26.61 -25.37 9.47
C GLU A 427 -26.29 -26.05 10.82
N PRO A 428 -27.24 -26.08 11.77
CA PRO A 428 -26.97 -26.54 13.14
C PRO A 428 -26.50 -27.99 13.26
N GLY A 429 -26.83 -28.83 12.29
CA GLY A 429 -26.43 -30.24 12.23
C GLY A 429 -25.22 -30.52 11.34
N ASN A 430 -24.53 -29.49 10.83
CA ASN A 430 -23.33 -29.70 10.01
C ASN A 430 -22.17 -30.16 10.89
N VAL A 431 -21.87 -31.45 10.80
CA VAL A 431 -20.91 -32.16 11.66
C VAL A 431 -19.49 -31.62 11.48
N GLU A 432 -19.11 -31.20 10.27
CA GLU A 432 -17.79 -30.62 10.02
C GLU A 432 -17.61 -29.27 10.73
N TYR A 433 -18.64 -28.41 10.74
CA TYR A 433 -18.58 -27.16 11.49
C TYR A 433 -18.53 -27.39 13.00
N LEU A 434 -19.29 -28.35 13.51
CA LEU A 434 -19.26 -28.71 14.93
C LEU A 434 -17.91 -29.34 15.33
N ALA A 435 -17.34 -30.20 14.48
CA ALA A 435 -16.03 -30.82 14.68
C ALA A 435 -14.93 -29.75 14.76
N ALA A 436 -14.90 -28.83 13.80
CA ALA A 436 -13.94 -27.74 13.75
C ALA A 436 -14.11 -26.76 14.92
N TYR A 437 -15.36 -26.43 15.28
CA TYR A 437 -15.66 -25.54 16.42
C TYR A 437 -15.22 -26.17 17.75
N GLY A 438 -15.52 -27.45 17.95
CA GLY A 438 -15.09 -28.20 19.13
C GLY A 438 -13.56 -28.28 19.25
N GLY A 439 -12.86 -28.57 18.15
CA GLY A 439 -11.39 -28.57 18.12
C GLY A 439 -10.79 -27.21 18.50
N LEU A 440 -11.34 -26.12 17.96
CA LEU A 440 -10.86 -24.77 18.25
C LEU A 440 -11.17 -24.32 19.69
N LEU A 441 -12.32 -24.73 20.23
CA LEU A 441 -12.65 -24.54 21.66
C LEU A 441 -11.67 -25.27 22.57
N TYR A 442 -11.27 -26.50 22.20
CA TYR A 442 -10.26 -27.27 22.92
C TYR A 442 -8.91 -26.53 22.93
N GLU A 443 -8.45 -26.03 21.78
CA GLU A 443 -7.20 -25.24 21.68
C GLU A 443 -7.23 -23.98 22.54
N LYS A 444 -8.40 -23.34 22.67
CA LYS A 444 -8.62 -22.17 23.53
C LYS A 444 -8.80 -22.51 25.02
N GLY A 445 -8.71 -23.78 25.40
CA GLY A 445 -8.89 -24.24 26.78
C GLY A 445 -10.36 -24.25 27.27
N ARG A 446 -11.33 -24.08 26.37
CA ARG A 446 -12.78 -24.12 26.67
C ARG A 446 -13.29 -25.58 26.62
N TYR A 447 -12.67 -26.45 27.43
CA TYR A 447 -12.85 -27.91 27.37
C TYR A 447 -14.29 -28.37 27.54
N SER A 448 -15.04 -27.76 28.48
CA SER A 448 -16.45 -28.12 28.72
C SER A 448 -17.32 -27.84 27.49
N GLU A 449 -17.08 -26.73 26.80
CA GLU A 449 -17.84 -26.36 25.61
C GLU A 449 -17.43 -27.23 24.43
N ALA A 450 -16.13 -27.49 24.28
CA ALA A 450 -15.59 -28.40 23.28
C ALA A 450 -16.22 -29.79 23.38
N GLU A 451 -16.25 -30.38 24.58
CA GLU A 451 -16.87 -31.69 24.81
C GLU A 451 -18.37 -31.66 24.47
N SER A 452 -19.10 -30.64 24.93
CA SER A 452 -20.54 -30.52 24.66
C SER A 452 -20.83 -30.45 23.16
N VAL A 453 -20.05 -29.67 22.41
CA VAL A 453 -20.22 -29.50 20.96
C VAL A 453 -19.87 -30.79 20.22
N LEU A 454 -18.74 -31.43 20.56
CA LEU A 454 -18.30 -32.67 19.91
C LEU A 454 -19.26 -33.83 20.18
N ARG A 455 -19.80 -33.95 21.40
CA ARG A 455 -20.85 -34.93 21.72
C ARG A 455 -22.12 -34.67 20.91
N ALA A 456 -22.52 -33.41 20.74
CA ALA A 456 -23.65 -33.06 19.89
C ALA A 456 -23.41 -33.42 18.42
N ALA A 457 -22.19 -33.22 17.93
CA ALA A 457 -21.80 -33.60 16.57
C ALA A 457 -21.92 -35.13 16.35
N LEU A 458 -21.52 -35.96 17.32
CA LEU A 458 -21.69 -37.42 17.26
C LEU A 458 -23.16 -37.87 17.25
N MET A 459 -24.08 -37.07 17.80
CA MET A 459 -25.52 -37.39 17.71
C MET A 459 -26.04 -37.23 16.27
N HIS A 460 -25.42 -36.36 15.47
CA HIS A 460 -25.78 -36.15 14.07
C HIS A 460 -25.11 -37.17 13.14
N ASP A 461 -23.82 -37.47 13.37
CA ASP A 461 -23.09 -38.52 12.66
C ASP A 461 -22.18 -39.29 13.63
N PRO A 462 -22.61 -40.49 14.08
CA PRO A 462 -21.84 -41.31 15.01
C PRO A 462 -20.54 -41.90 14.44
N GLU A 463 -20.33 -41.84 13.13
CA GLU A 463 -19.17 -42.40 12.43
C GLU A 463 -18.28 -41.32 11.81
N ASN A 464 -18.54 -40.03 12.07
CA ASN A 464 -17.66 -38.98 11.60
C ASN A 464 -16.27 -39.09 12.24
N THR A 465 -15.27 -39.36 11.40
CA THR A 465 -13.89 -39.62 11.84
C THR A 465 -13.26 -38.41 12.52
N SER A 466 -13.54 -37.20 12.04
CA SER A 466 -13.01 -35.96 12.59
C SER A 466 -13.53 -35.70 14.01
N VAL A 467 -14.83 -35.92 14.25
CA VAL A 467 -15.42 -35.75 15.58
C VAL A 467 -14.92 -36.81 16.56
N LEU A 468 -14.90 -38.08 16.13
CA LEU A 468 -14.37 -39.19 16.95
C LEU A 468 -12.92 -38.92 17.36
N ASN A 469 -12.10 -38.47 16.41
CA ASN A 469 -10.71 -38.10 16.64
C ASN A 469 -10.59 -36.91 17.62
N ASN A 470 -11.32 -35.81 17.39
CA ASN A 470 -11.25 -34.63 18.24
C ASN A 470 -11.71 -34.90 19.68
N LEU A 471 -12.75 -35.73 19.86
CA LEU A 471 -13.23 -36.12 21.18
C LEU A 471 -12.27 -37.09 21.88
N ALA A 472 -11.69 -38.04 21.14
CA ALA A 472 -10.64 -38.92 21.66
C ALA A 472 -9.42 -38.12 22.13
N TRP A 473 -8.99 -37.14 21.32
CA TRP A 473 -7.90 -36.23 21.67
C TRP A 473 -8.23 -35.43 22.93
N LEU A 474 -9.41 -34.82 23.02
CA LEU A 474 -9.86 -34.08 24.21
C LEU A 474 -9.79 -34.95 25.47
N TYR A 475 -10.28 -36.19 25.42
CA TYR A 475 -10.22 -37.11 26.55
C TYR A 475 -8.81 -37.60 26.85
N ALA A 476 -7.94 -37.65 25.85
CA ALA A 476 -6.58 -38.10 26.05
C ALA A 476 -5.70 -37.04 26.73
N THR A 477 -5.79 -35.80 26.26
CA THR A 477 -4.86 -34.72 26.58
C THR A 477 -5.48 -33.59 27.40
N GLY A 478 -6.81 -33.55 27.53
CA GLY A 478 -7.51 -32.56 28.35
C GLY A 478 -7.15 -32.66 29.84
N PRO A 479 -7.26 -31.57 30.61
CA PRO A 479 -7.04 -31.61 32.05
C PRO A 479 -8.20 -32.31 32.79
N SER A 480 -7.98 -32.69 34.04
CA SER A 480 -9.08 -33.12 34.93
C SER A 480 -10.13 -31.99 35.05
N PRO A 481 -11.45 -32.28 34.99
CA PRO A 481 -12.09 -33.60 34.99
C PRO A 481 -12.36 -34.20 33.61
N PHE A 482 -11.94 -33.56 32.51
CA PHE A 482 -12.24 -33.99 31.14
C PHE A 482 -11.39 -35.17 30.67
N ARG A 483 -10.24 -35.41 31.31
CA ARG A 483 -9.37 -36.54 30.97
C ARG A 483 -10.07 -37.87 31.25
N ASN A 484 -10.24 -38.70 30.22
CA ASN A 484 -10.87 -40.01 30.33
C ASN A 484 -10.12 -41.03 29.44
N PRO A 485 -9.10 -41.72 29.98
CA PRO A 485 -8.24 -42.60 29.20
C PRO A 485 -8.99 -43.70 28.44
N GLN A 486 -9.96 -44.35 29.09
CA GLN A 486 -10.64 -45.50 28.49
C GLN A 486 -11.51 -45.07 27.30
N ASP A 487 -12.28 -43.98 27.45
CA ASP A 487 -13.11 -43.47 26.36
C ASP A 487 -12.27 -42.88 25.22
N ALA A 488 -11.14 -42.24 25.54
CA ALA A 488 -10.18 -41.80 24.52
C ALA A 488 -9.73 -42.95 23.62
N LEU A 489 -9.37 -44.10 24.22
CA LEU A 489 -8.93 -45.28 23.48
C LEU A 489 -10.06 -45.88 22.63
N ASN A 490 -11.27 -45.99 23.20
CA ASN A 490 -12.43 -46.55 22.49
C ASN A 490 -12.78 -45.71 21.25
N LEU A 491 -12.81 -44.38 21.39
CA LEU A 491 -13.11 -43.46 20.30
C LEU A 491 -12.00 -43.43 19.24
N ALA A 492 -10.73 -43.41 19.66
CA ALA A 492 -9.60 -43.42 18.73
C ALA A 492 -9.54 -44.72 17.90
N LEU A 493 -9.79 -45.88 18.53
CA LEU A 493 -9.89 -47.16 17.81
C LEU A 493 -11.01 -47.15 16.76
N LYS A 494 -12.16 -46.57 17.10
CA LYS A 494 -13.27 -46.41 16.17
C LYS A 494 -12.89 -45.48 15.01
N ALA A 495 -12.22 -44.35 15.29
CA ALA A 495 -11.79 -43.40 14.28
C ALA A 495 -10.79 -44.02 13.28
N VAL A 496 -9.76 -44.72 13.77
CA VAL A 496 -8.75 -45.39 12.94
C VAL A 496 -9.35 -46.51 12.10
N ALA A 497 -10.31 -47.27 12.63
CA ALA A 497 -10.99 -48.33 11.88
C ALA A 497 -11.76 -47.79 10.66
N LEU A 498 -12.23 -46.54 10.72
CA LEU A 498 -12.94 -45.87 9.64
C LEU A 498 -11.98 -45.15 8.69
N SER A 499 -10.95 -44.48 9.24
CA SER A 499 -9.93 -43.78 8.46
C SER A 499 -8.59 -43.76 9.20
N PRO A 500 -7.59 -44.56 8.77
CA PRO A 500 -6.27 -44.61 9.40
C PRO A 500 -5.36 -43.48 8.88
N ALA A 501 -5.79 -42.22 9.02
CA ALA A 501 -4.99 -41.06 8.65
C ALA A 501 -3.89 -40.79 9.70
N PRO A 502 -2.73 -40.20 9.32
CA PRO A 502 -1.60 -40.00 10.25
C PRO A 502 -1.94 -39.21 11.53
N ASP A 503 -2.83 -38.22 11.44
CA ASP A 503 -3.33 -37.43 12.57
C ASP A 503 -4.24 -38.24 13.50
N ILE A 504 -5.03 -39.16 12.95
CA ILE A 504 -5.90 -40.05 13.74
C ILE A 504 -5.06 -41.15 14.42
N LEU A 505 -4.03 -41.64 13.73
CA LEU A 505 -3.05 -42.57 14.31
C LEU A 505 -2.25 -41.94 15.46
N ASP A 506 -1.91 -40.64 15.38
CA ASP A 506 -1.30 -39.91 16.51
C ASP A 506 -2.22 -39.89 17.73
N THR A 507 -3.50 -39.55 17.54
CA THR A 507 -4.50 -39.59 18.62
C THR A 507 -4.63 -40.99 19.24
N LEU A 508 -4.64 -42.05 18.42
CA LEU A 508 -4.66 -43.43 18.93
C LEU A 508 -3.39 -43.77 19.70
N ALA A 509 -2.23 -43.33 19.23
CA ALA A 509 -0.97 -43.54 19.93
C ALA A 509 -0.96 -42.83 21.29
N GLU A 510 -1.43 -41.59 21.37
CA GLU A 510 -1.59 -40.86 22.64
C GLU A 510 -2.60 -41.55 23.56
N ALA A 511 -3.70 -42.05 23.03
CA ALA A 511 -4.69 -42.81 23.78
C ALA A 511 -4.10 -44.13 24.34
N TYR A 512 -3.29 -44.86 23.57
CA TYR A 512 -2.58 -46.03 24.09
C TYR A 512 -1.60 -45.65 25.20
N TYR A 513 -0.86 -44.56 25.01
CA TYR A 513 0.13 -44.08 25.97
C TYR A 513 -0.49 -43.78 27.34
N ILE A 514 -1.59 -43.01 27.39
CA ILE A 514 -2.24 -42.65 28.67
C ILE A 514 -2.92 -43.85 29.36
N ASN A 515 -3.21 -44.92 28.62
CA ASN A 515 -3.70 -46.19 29.16
C ASN A 515 -2.57 -47.15 29.55
N GLY A 516 -1.31 -46.72 29.52
CA GLY A 516 -0.15 -47.54 29.89
C GLY A 516 0.27 -48.56 28.83
N ARG A 517 -0.33 -48.54 27.64
CA ARG A 517 -0.03 -49.44 26.53
C ARG A 517 1.10 -48.87 25.65
N TYR A 518 2.28 -48.68 26.26
CA TYR A 518 3.40 -47.97 25.62
C TYR A 518 3.94 -48.65 24.36
N ALA A 519 3.95 -49.99 24.30
CA ALA A 519 4.39 -50.73 23.12
C ALA A 519 3.46 -50.49 21.92
N ASP A 520 2.15 -50.48 22.16
CA ASP A 520 1.14 -50.19 21.13
C ASP A 520 1.23 -48.73 20.67
N ALA A 521 1.38 -47.79 21.62
CA ALA A 521 1.60 -46.38 21.29
C ALA A 521 2.82 -46.17 20.36
N LEU A 522 3.93 -46.82 20.67
CA LEU A 522 5.15 -46.78 19.84
C LEU A 522 4.91 -47.39 18.45
N SER A 523 4.20 -48.52 18.38
CA SER A 523 3.88 -49.15 17.10
C SER A 523 3.02 -48.22 16.22
N THR A 524 1.95 -47.66 16.78
CA THR A 524 1.01 -46.79 16.07
C THR A 524 1.65 -45.48 15.62
N ILE A 525 2.48 -44.83 16.44
CA ILE A 525 3.15 -43.59 16.01
C ILE A 525 4.17 -43.83 14.89
N ASN A 526 4.84 -44.99 14.87
CA ASN A 526 5.73 -45.36 13.76
C ASN A 526 4.94 -45.53 12.44
N GLU A 527 3.71 -46.00 12.53
CA GLU A 527 2.79 -46.11 11.40
C GLU A 527 2.40 -44.71 10.87
N ALA A 528 2.04 -43.78 11.78
CA ALA A 528 1.78 -42.38 11.43
C ALA A 528 3.00 -41.70 10.75
N ILE A 529 4.21 -41.96 11.27
CA ILE A 529 5.47 -41.47 10.69
C ILE A 529 5.69 -42.05 9.28
N SER A 530 5.41 -43.34 9.08
CA SER A 530 5.59 -43.98 7.77
C SER A 530 4.69 -43.40 6.67
N GLY A 531 3.53 -42.85 7.05
CA GLY A 531 2.59 -42.18 6.13
C GLY A 531 3.09 -40.87 5.52
N GLY A 532 4.18 -40.29 6.02
CA GLY A 532 4.71 -39.01 5.53
C GLY A 532 3.85 -37.79 5.94
N GLY A 533 4.23 -36.59 5.50
CA GLY A 533 3.42 -35.37 5.68
C GLY A 533 4.10 -34.22 6.45
N PRO A 534 3.43 -33.06 6.58
CA PRO A 534 4.02 -31.86 7.18
C PRO A 534 4.26 -31.96 8.69
N GLN A 535 3.61 -32.89 9.40
CA GLN A 535 3.67 -33.04 10.87
C GLN A 535 4.79 -33.98 11.38
N GLN A 536 5.69 -34.41 10.50
CA GLN A 536 6.75 -35.39 10.82
C GLN A 536 7.61 -35.00 12.02
N SER A 537 7.99 -33.72 12.13
CA SER A 537 8.79 -33.22 13.26
C SER A 537 8.07 -33.32 14.60
N TYR A 538 6.73 -33.24 14.60
CA TYR A 538 5.91 -33.42 15.78
C TYR A 538 5.74 -34.91 16.13
N PHE A 539 5.48 -35.78 15.15
CA PHE A 539 5.39 -37.23 15.39
C PHE A 539 6.69 -37.83 15.93
N LEU A 540 7.84 -37.34 15.47
CA LEU A 540 9.14 -37.74 16.01
C LEU A 540 9.30 -37.38 17.50
N LYS A 541 8.76 -36.24 17.94
CA LYS A 541 8.75 -35.86 19.36
C LYS A 541 7.80 -36.75 20.18
N GLN A 542 6.63 -37.10 19.64
CA GLN A 542 5.71 -38.04 20.29
C GLN A 542 6.33 -39.43 20.42
N LYS A 543 7.01 -39.91 19.37
CA LYS A 543 7.78 -41.15 19.44
C LYS A 543 8.83 -41.12 20.55
N GLU A 544 9.62 -40.05 20.65
CA GLU A 544 10.63 -39.93 21.73
C GLU A 544 9.98 -39.99 23.12
N LYS A 545 8.83 -39.33 23.30
CA LYS A 545 8.03 -39.40 24.54
C LYS A 545 7.61 -40.85 24.85
N PHE A 546 7.08 -41.58 23.87
CA PHE A 546 6.62 -42.96 24.07
C PHE A 546 7.78 -43.94 24.32
N GLU A 547 8.93 -43.75 23.67
CA GLU A 547 10.15 -44.54 23.94
C GLU A 547 10.64 -44.37 25.37
N LYS A 548 10.68 -43.14 25.89
CA LYS A 548 11.09 -42.87 27.28
C LYS A 548 10.15 -43.54 28.28
N ALA A 549 8.85 -43.51 28.04
CA ALA A 549 7.89 -44.19 28.90
C ALA A 549 8.01 -45.72 28.85
N LEU A 550 8.26 -46.29 27.66
CA LEU A 550 8.52 -47.73 27.51
C LEU A 550 9.79 -48.18 28.25
N ARG A 551 10.82 -47.32 28.29
CA ARG A 551 12.06 -47.55 29.07
C ARG A 551 11.89 -47.33 30.59
N GLY A 552 10.72 -46.86 31.04
CA GLY A 552 10.47 -46.56 32.46
C GLY A 552 11.13 -45.28 32.96
N GLU A 553 11.54 -44.38 32.07
CA GLU A 553 12.26 -43.14 32.39
C GLU A 553 11.32 -41.99 32.84
N PHE A 554 10.00 -42.24 32.89
CA PHE A 554 9.00 -41.33 33.43
C PHE A 554 8.18 -42.01 34.54
N ARG A 555 8.44 -41.62 35.80
CA ARG A 555 7.46 -41.73 36.89
C ARG A 555 6.87 -40.34 37.13
N SER A 556 5.59 -40.19 36.77
CA SER A 556 4.60 -39.16 37.14
C SER A 556 5.10 -37.76 37.55
N THR A 557 4.70 -36.75 36.77
CA THR A 557 4.19 -35.48 37.33
C THR A 557 2.73 -35.36 36.97
#